data_AF-A0A0L6TV79-F1
#
_entry.id   AF-A0A0L6TV79-F1
#
_cell.length_a   1.000
_cell.length_b   1.000
_cell.length_c   1.000
_cell.angle_alpha   90.00
_cell.angle_beta   90.00
_cell.angle_gamma   90.00
#
_symmetry.space_group_name_H-M   'P 1'
#
loop_
_entity.id
_entity.type
_entity.pdbx_description
1 polymer ?
#
loop_
_entity_poly.entity_id
_entity_poly.type
_entity_poly.pdbx_seq_one_letter_code
_entity_poly.pdbx_strand_id
1 'polypeptide(L)'
;MRKILYTGINTIEFYEISQSQKTNKFKEKYKKRASIEGKNAELKRFHELGRAKSYGLVAMSKQAKLAAIAVNLKRIAAIMTAKSSCFFDIFVSFRIN
;
A
#
# COMPACT_ATOMS: atom_id res chain seq x y z
N MET A 1 35.58 -3.69 30.60
CA MET A 1 36.13 -3.35 29.26
C MET A 1 35.10 -2.55 28.49
N ARG A 2 35.45 -1.34 28.02
CA ARG A 2 34.57 -0.49 27.21
C ARG A 2 34.72 -0.90 25.74
N LYS A 3 33.67 -1.44 25.11
CA LYS A 3 33.69 -1.75 23.67
C LYS A 3 33.53 -0.44 22.90
N ILE A 4 34.58 0.01 22.23
CA ILE A 4 34.54 1.15 21.31
C ILE A 4 34.02 0.62 19.98
N LEU A 5 32.82 1.04 19.58
CA LEU A 5 32.26 0.70 18.28
C LEU A 5 32.87 1.65 17.24
N TYR A 6 33.59 1.10 16.27
CA TYR A 6 34.01 1.83 15.09
C TYR A 6 32.76 2.14 14.24
N THR A 7 32.67 3.38 13.75
CA THR A 7 31.63 3.77 12.81
C THR A 7 31.79 2.94 11.54
N GLY A 8 30.75 2.18 11.18
CA GLY A 8 30.76 1.34 9.97
C GLY A 8 30.97 2.16 8.69
N ILE A 9 31.40 1.49 7.62
CA ILE A 9 31.78 2.11 6.32
C ILE A 9 30.69 3.04 5.76
N ASN A 10 29.40 2.80 6.06
CA ASN A 10 28.26 3.58 5.55
C ASN A 10 27.67 4.60 6.54
N THR A 11 28.34 4.92 7.66
CA THR A 11 27.74 5.82 8.68
C THR A 11 27.39 7.20 8.15
N ILE A 12 28.16 7.70 7.17
CA ILE A 12 27.92 8.99 6.54
C ILE A 12 26.59 8.95 5.77
N GLU A 13 26.36 7.93 4.94
CA GLU A 13 25.11 7.75 4.21
C GLU A 13 23.90 7.61 5.15
N PHE A 14 24.02 6.82 6.22
CA PHE A 14 22.94 6.68 7.20
C PHE A 14 22.63 8.00 7.92
N TYR A 15 23.66 8.79 8.22
CA TYR A 15 23.50 10.10 8.81
C TYR A 15 22.76 11.05 7.86
N GLU A 16 23.14 11.11 6.59
CA GLU A 16 22.49 11.93 5.57
C GLU A 16 21.03 11.55 5.38
N ILE A 17 20.73 10.25 5.29
CA ILE A 17 19.35 9.75 5.23
C ILE A 17 18.58 10.22 6.47
N SER A 18 19.15 10.09 7.67
CA SER A 18 18.53 10.55 8.92
C SER A 18 18.21 12.04 8.90
N GLN A 19 19.13 12.88 8.43
CA GLN A 19 18.88 14.33 8.32
C GLN A 19 17.77 14.61 7.29
N SER A 20 17.77 13.93 6.14
CA SER A 20 16.73 14.10 5.12
C SER A 20 15.33 13.77 5.65
N GLN A 21 15.20 12.75 6.50
CA GLN A 21 13.93 12.33 7.08
C GLN A 21 13.35 13.33 8.08
N LYS A 22 14.19 14.17 8.68
CA LYS A 22 13.76 15.22 9.63
C LYS A 22 13.14 16.43 8.94
N THR A 23 13.40 16.62 7.65
CA THR A 23 12.88 17.76 6.88
C THR A 23 11.34 17.75 6.82
N ASN A 24 10.73 18.94 6.87
CA ASN A 24 9.26 19.05 6.81
C ASN A 24 8.69 18.50 5.50
N LYS A 25 9.38 18.73 4.38
CA LYS A 25 9.05 18.16 3.06
C LYS A 25 8.95 16.63 3.10
N PHE A 26 9.88 15.97 3.79
CA PHE A 26 9.83 14.52 3.94
C PHE A 26 8.65 14.09 4.82
N LYS A 27 8.44 14.75 5.97
CA LYS A 27 7.33 14.43 6.88
C LYS A 27 5.96 14.57 6.20
N GLU A 28 5.74 15.62 5.42
CA GLU A 28 4.50 15.80 4.66
C GLU A 28 4.30 14.70 3.61
N LYS A 29 5.36 14.35 2.87
CA LYS A 29 5.32 13.22 1.93
C LYS A 29 5.05 11.90 2.66
N TYR A 30 5.62 11.72 3.85
CA TYR A 30 5.48 10.51 4.65
C TYR A 30 4.04 10.28 5.12
N LYS A 31 3.30 11.34 5.48
CA LYS A 31 1.88 11.24 5.89
C LYS A 31 1.01 10.52 4.85
N LYS A 32 1.34 10.63 3.56
CA LYS A 32 0.62 9.94 2.47
C LYS A 32 0.81 8.41 2.47
N ARG A 33 1.73 7.85 3.26
CA ARG A 33 1.94 6.39 3.33
C ARG A 33 0.80 5.65 4.00
N ALA A 34 0.13 6.26 4.97
CA ALA A 34 -0.93 5.59 5.74
C ALA A 34 -2.03 5.01 4.82
N SER A 35 -2.39 5.73 3.75
CA SER A 35 -3.37 5.25 2.77
C SER A 35 -2.86 4.08 1.90
N ILE A 36 -1.54 4.03 1.66
CA ILE A 36 -0.88 2.98 0.87
C ILE A 36 -0.69 1.72 1.72
N GLU A 37 -0.37 1.87 3.00
CA GLU A 37 -0.10 0.78 3.92
C GLU A 37 -1.31 -0.13 4.12
N GLY A 38 -2.51 0.44 4.24
CA GLY A 38 -3.75 -0.35 4.30
C GLY A 38 -3.91 -1.24 3.05
N LYS A 39 -3.64 -0.71 1.87
CA LYS A 39 -3.73 -1.45 0.60
C LYS A 39 -2.66 -2.55 0.51
N ASN A 40 -1.45 -2.26 0.94
CA ASN A 40 -0.35 -3.25 0.98
C ASN A 40 -0.64 -4.37 1.99
N ALA A 41 -1.26 -4.05 3.13
CA ALA A 41 -1.68 -5.06 4.10
C ALA A 41 -2.76 -5.99 3.51
N GLU A 42 -3.74 -5.44 2.79
CA GLU A 42 -4.76 -6.23 2.09
C GLU A 42 -4.13 -7.16 1.04
N LEU A 43 -3.23 -6.61 0.21
CA LEU A 43 -2.49 -7.36 -0.80
C LEU A 43 -1.70 -8.53 -0.19
N LYS A 44 -1.03 -8.30 0.95
CA LYS A 44 -0.24 -9.33 1.64
C LYS A 44 -1.11 -10.39 2.30
N ARG A 45 -2.17 -9.98 3.01
CA ARG A 45 -2.99 -10.88 3.86
C ARG A 45 -4.07 -11.61 3.08
N PHE A 46 -4.84 -10.90 2.27
CA PHE A 46 -6.02 -11.45 1.58
C PHE A 46 -5.76 -11.86 0.13
N HIS A 47 -4.71 -11.33 -0.50
CA HIS A 47 -4.33 -11.68 -1.87
C HIS A 47 -2.97 -12.39 -1.95
N GLU A 48 -2.58 -13.02 -0.85
CA GLU A 48 -1.48 -13.98 -0.74
C GLU A 48 -0.10 -13.46 -1.18
N LEU A 49 0.11 -12.14 -1.27
CA LEU A 49 1.45 -11.57 -1.51
C LEU A 49 2.36 -11.64 -0.28
N GLY A 50 1.86 -12.11 0.86
CA GLY A 50 2.67 -12.46 2.02
C GLY A 50 3.52 -13.71 1.82
N ARG A 51 3.22 -14.54 0.80
CA ARG A 51 3.97 -15.77 0.50
C ARG A 51 4.21 -15.91 -1.00
N ALA A 52 5.41 -16.37 -1.34
CA ALA A 52 5.73 -16.76 -2.70
C ALA A 52 5.01 -18.06 -3.09
N LYS A 53 4.19 -18.05 -4.16
CA LYS A 53 3.58 -19.27 -4.72
C LYS A 53 4.58 -20.12 -5.50
N SER A 54 5.62 -19.49 -6.04
CA SER A 54 6.67 -20.14 -6.80
C SER A 54 7.97 -19.36 -6.64
N TYR A 55 9.10 -19.97 -6.97
CA TYR A 55 10.42 -19.36 -6.80
C TYR A 55 10.83 -18.55 -8.04
N GLY A 56 11.66 -17.53 -7.81
CA GLY A 56 12.25 -16.72 -8.88
C GLY A 56 11.55 -15.36 -9.11
N LEU A 57 12.35 -14.39 -9.56
CA LEU A 57 11.93 -12.99 -9.76
C LEU A 57 10.76 -12.87 -10.74
N VAL A 58 10.78 -13.65 -11.83
CA VAL A 58 9.73 -13.61 -12.86
C VAL A 58 8.40 -14.11 -12.30
N ALA A 59 8.41 -15.20 -11.54
CA ALA A 59 7.22 -15.76 -10.92
C ALA A 59 6.63 -14.80 -9.88
N MET A 60 7.47 -14.22 -9.02
CA MET A 60 7.06 -13.20 -8.05
C MET A 60 6.50 -11.95 -8.71
N SER A 61 7.12 -11.48 -9.80
CA SER A 61 6.62 -10.34 -10.56
C SER A 61 5.23 -10.61 -11.14
N LYS A 62 5.01 -11.80 -11.71
CA LYS A 62 3.70 -12.21 -12.22
C LYS A 62 2.65 -12.27 -11.10
N GLN A 63 2.98 -12.88 -9.96
CA GLN A 63 2.07 -12.95 -8.80
C GLN A 63 1.69 -11.56 -8.30
N ALA A 64 2.66 -10.66 -8.14
CA ALA A 64 2.43 -9.28 -7.71
C ALA A 64 1.52 -8.51 -8.68
N LYS A 65 1.78 -8.62 -10.00
CA LYS A 65 0.98 -7.95 -11.03
C LYS A 65 -0.46 -8.46 -11.06
N LEU A 66 -0.66 -9.78 -11.04
CA LEU A 66 -1.99 -10.37 -11.05
C LEU A 66 -2.80 -10.02 -9.80
N ALA A 67 -2.17 -10.06 -8.62
CA ALA A 67 -2.81 -9.65 -7.37
C ALA A 67 -3.22 -8.17 -7.43
N ALA A 68 -2.36 -7.28 -7.93
CA ALA A 68 -2.70 -5.86 -8.08
C ALA A 68 -3.88 -5.63 -9.04
N ILE A 69 -3.93 -6.35 -10.17
CA ILE A 69 -5.05 -6.28 -11.11
C ILE A 69 -6.35 -6.74 -10.45
N ALA A 70 -6.36 -7.93 -9.84
CA ALA A 70 -7.54 -8.50 -9.21
C ALA A 70 -8.12 -7.57 -8.14
N VAL A 71 -7.24 -6.98 -7.33
CA VAL A 71 -7.60 -6.05 -6.27
C VAL A 71 -8.17 -4.74 -6.80
N ASN A 72 -7.60 -4.20 -7.88
CA ASN A 72 -8.12 -3.00 -8.52
C ASN A 72 -9.49 -3.26 -9.16
N LEU A 73 -9.68 -4.41 -9.80
CA LEU A 73 -10.98 -4.82 -10.35
C LEU A 73 -12.03 -4.95 -9.24
N LYS A 74 -11.69 -5.59 -8.12
CA LYS A 74 -12.57 -5.66 -6.93
C LYS A 74 -12.99 -4.28 -6.44
N ARG A 75 -12.06 -3.32 -6.42
CA ARG A 75 -12.36 -1.93 -6.00
C ARG A 75 -13.26 -1.21 -7.00
N ILE A 76 -13.02 -1.34 -8.30
CA ILE A 76 -13.87 -0.75 -9.35
C ILE A 76 -15.29 -1.30 -9.23
N ALA A 77 -15.44 -2.62 -9.09
CA ALA A 77 -16.74 -3.26 -8.92
C ALA A 77 -17.47 -2.72 -7.68
N ALA A 78 -16.80 -2.62 -6.53
CA ALA A 78 -17.40 -2.09 -5.30
C ALA A 78 -17.89 -0.63 -5.47
N ILE A 79 -17.13 0.22 -6.15
CA ILE A 79 -17.53 1.61 -6.44
C ILE A 79 -18.74 1.64 -7.37
N MET A 80 -18.76 0.80 -8.40
CA MET A 80 -19.87 0.70 -9.34
C MET A 80 -21.15 0.26 -8.62
N THR A 81 -21.09 -0.80 -7.82
CA THR A 81 -22.23 -1.30 -7.05
C THR A 81 -22.75 -0.27 -6.06
N ALA A 82 -21.88 0.41 -5.32
CA ALA A 82 -22.28 1.46 -4.38
C ALA A 82 -22.98 2.66 -5.08
N LYS A 83 -22.55 2.98 -6.30
CA LYS A 83 -23.19 4.02 -7.11
C LYS A 83 -24.56 3.57 -7.64
N SER A 84 -24.68 2.30 -8.05
CA SER A 84 -25.95 1.72 -8.48
C SER A 84 -26.96 1.60 -7.35
N SER A 85 -26.53 1.23 -6.14
CA SER A 85 -27.42 1.15 -4.97
C SER A 85 -27.87 2.54 -4.52
N CYS A 86 -26.96 3.52 -4.43
CA CYS A 86 -27.33 4.91 -4.11
C CYS A 86 -28.30 5.51 -5.13
N PHE A 87 -28.11 5.21 -6.42
CA PHE A 87 -29.05 5.62 -7.47
C PHE A 87 -30.43 4.97 -7.30
N PHE A 88 -30.48 3.68 -6.97
CA PHE A 88 -31.73 2.97 -6.73
C PHE A 88 -32.46 3.49 -5.48
N ASP A 89 -31.74 3.78 -4.40
CA ASP A 89 -32.32 4.32 -3.16
C ASP A 89 -32.94 5.72 -3.38
N ILE A 90 -32.26 6.58 -4.15
CA ILE A 90 -32.81 7.89 -4.57
C ILE A 90 -34.08 7.69 -5.41
N PHE A 91 -34.03 6.82 -6.41
CA PHE A 91 -35.15 6.56 -7.31
C PHE A 91 -36.38 6.00 -6.58
N VAL A 92 -36.18 5.06 -5.65
CA VAL A 92 -37.26 4.51 -4.82
C VAL A 92 -37.84 5.58 -3.89
N SER A 93 -37.00 6.41 -3.27
CA SER A 93 -37.46 7.50 -2.40
C SER A 93 -38.25 8.58 -3.14
N PHE A 94 -37.97 8.82 -4.44
CA PHE A 94 -38.76 9.70 -5.31
C PHE A 94 -40.06 9.06 -5.83
N ARG A 95 -40.19 7.72 -5.78
CA ARG A 95 -41.38 6.99 -6.23
C ARG A 95 -42.41 6.75 -5.11
N ILE A 96 -42.01 6.91 -3.85
CA ILE A 96 -42.86 6.70 -2.65
C ILE A 96 -43.44 8.04 -2.12
N ASN A 97 -42.95 9.18 -2.61
CA ASN A 97 -43.65 10.48 -2.53
C ASN A 97 -44.42 10.75 -3.82
#